data_AF-X0Y8W5-F1
#
_entry.id   AF-X0Y8W5-F1
#
_cell.length_a   1.000
_cell.length_b   1.000
_cell.length_c   1.000
_cell.angle_alpha   90.00
_cell.angle_beta   90.00
_cell.angle_gamma   90.00
#
_symmetry.space_group_name_H-M   'P 1'
#
loop_
_entity.id
_entity.type
_entity.pdbx_description
1 polymer ?
#
loop_
_entity_poly.entity_id
_entity_poly.type
_entity_poly.pdbx_seq_one_letter_code
_entity_poly.pdbx_strand_id
1 'polypeptide(L)'
;SRLMNLGIGPKRTREDHKQVSDQMYAGYAEGRDLRGLVAIVGEEALSARDKRLLNFAGKYEDRFVRQGRNEDRSIQETLDLGWNLLGSIPENELTRMSPEMKKKYYKFKEEAKKEEK
;
A
#
# COMPACT_ATOMS: atom_id res chain seq x y z
N SER A 1 4.92 -15.32 6.63
CA SER A 1 4.65 -16.77 6.66
C SER A 1 5.60 -17.49 5.71
N ARG A 2 6.26 -18.58 6.14
CA ARG A 2 7.19 -19.35 5.28
C ARG A 2 6.49 -20.12 4.15
N LEU A 3 5.19 -20.39 4.29
CA LEU A 3 4.41 -21.19 3.35
C LEU A 3 3.51 -20.35 2.43
N MET A 4 3.57 -19.02 2.53
CA MET A 4 2.69 -18.12 1.77
C MET A 4 2.72 -18.41 0.26
N ASN A 5 3.90 -18.62 -0.31
CA ASN A 5 4.04 -18.89 -1.75
C ASN A 5 3.30 -20.16 -2.20
N LEU A 6 3.06 -21.12 -1.29
CA LEU A 6 2.30 -22.33 -1.56
C LEU A 6 0.78 -22.15 -1.41
N GLY A 7 0.31 -21.00 -0.93
CA GLY A 7 -1.12 -20.70 -0.74
C GLY A 7 -1.67 -19.63 -1.68
N ILE A 8 -0.82 -18.94 -2.44
CA ILE A 8 -1.21 -17.78 -3.27
C ILE A 8 -1.12 -18.06 -4.76
N GLY A 9 -1.56 -17.09 -5.56
CA GLY A 9 -1.43 -17.11 -7.01
C GLY A 9 -2.69 -17.55 -7.76
N PRO A 10 -2.58 -17.73 -9.09
CA PRO A 10 -3.69 -18.14 -9.94
C PRO A 10 -4.32 -19.45 -9.42
N LYS A 11 -5.66 -19.53 -9.48
CA LYS A 11 -6.47 -20.68 -9.00
C LYS A 11 -6.52 -20.89 -7.48
N ARG A 12 -5.86 -20.05 -6.67
CA ARG A 12 -5.99 -20.06 -5.20
C ARG A 12 -6.57 -18.76 -4.66
N THR A 13 -5.92 -17.65 -4.97
CA THR A 13 -6.34 -16.32 -4.50
C THR A 13 -6.54 -15.40 -5.71
N ARG A 14 -5.46 -14.75 -6.15
CA ARG A 14 -5.38 -13.94 -7.36
C ARG A 14 -3.91 -13.86 -7.80
N GLU A 15 -3.69 -13.57 -9.07
CA GLU A 15 -2.36 -13.56 -9.71
C GLU A 15 -1.40 -12.48 -9.17
N ASP A 16 -1.93 -11.38 -8.63
CA ASP A 16 -1.22 -10.20 -8.14
C ASP A 16 -0.83 -10.30 -6.65
N HIS A 17 -1.36 -11.28 -5.92
CA HIS A 17 -1.26 -11.36 -4.46
C HIS A 17 0.18 -11.21 -3.95
N LYS A 18 1.13 -11.95 -4.54
CA LYS A 18 2.54 -11.90 -4.12
C LYS A 18 3.10 -10.48 -4.26
N GLN A 19 2.87 -9.86 -5.41
CA GLN A 19 3.45 -8.56 -5.72
C GLN A 19 2.82 -7.45 -4.88
N VAL A 20 1.49 -7.51 -4.67
CA VAL A 20 0.79 -6.59 -3.75
C VAL A 20 1.36 -6.72 -2.34
N SER A 21 1.50 -7.94 -1.83
CA SER A 21 2.08 -8.16 -0.50
C SER A 21 3.50 -7.62 -0.39
N ASP A 22 4.36 -7.90 -1.37
CA ASP A 22 5.76 -7.46 -1.36
C ASP A 22 5.87 -5.93 -1.44
N GLN A 23 5.04 -5.28 -2.25
CA GLN A 23 5.03 -3.83 -2.41
C GLN A 23 4.46 -3.13 -1.17
N MET A 24 3.34 -3.63 -0.61
CA MET A 24 2.74 -3.10 0.61
C MET A 24 3.71 -3.20 1.79
N TYR A 25 4.42 -4.32 1.91
CA TYR A 25 5.44 -4.51 2.95
C TYR A 25 6.58 -3.51 2.81
N ALA A 26 7.12 -3.33 1.60
CA ALA A 26 8.20 -2.39 1.36
C ALA A 26 7.79 -0.95 1.66
N GLY A 27 6.62 -0.51 1.19
CA GLY A 27 6.11 0.83 1.45
C GLY A 27 5.85 1.08 2.95
N TYR A 28 5.33 0.08 3.67
CA TYR A 28 5.09 0.21 5.11
C TYR A 28 6.38 0.24 5.92
N ALA A 29 7.37 -0.59 5.57
CA ALA A 29 8.67 -0.59 6.23
C ALA A 29 9.36 0.78 6.08
N GLU A 30 9.44 1.30 4.86
CA GLU A 30 10.03 2.61 4.59
C GLU A 30 9.25 3.75 5.30
N GLY A 31 7.92 3.73 5.22
CA GLY A 31 7.08 4.70 5.92
C GLY A 31 7.20 4.66 7.45
N ARG A 32 7.49 3.49 8.04
CA ARG A 32 7.78 3.38 9.48
C ARG A 32 9.14 3.98 9.82
N ASP A 33 10.18 3.73 9.03
CA ASP A 33 11.52 4.28 9.26
C ASP A 33 11.49 5.82 9.19
N LEU A 34 10.70 6.36 8.25
CA LEU A 34 10.48 7.80 8.12
C LEU A 34 9.87 8.45 9.37
N ARG A 35 9.09 7.72 10.19
CA ARG A 35 8.57 8.27 11.46
C ARG A 35 9.69 8.60 12.45
N GLY A 36 10.73 7.78 12.48
CA GLY A 36 11.93 8.05 13.28
C GLY A 36 12.64 9.30 12.79
N LEU A 37 12.76 9.47 11.47
CA LEU A 37 13.35 10.66 10.87
C LEU A 37 12.53 11.92 11.19
N VAL A 38 11.20 11.86 11.06
CA VAL A 38 10.29 12.97 11.41
C VAL A 38 10.45 13.42 12.86
N ALA A 39 10.62 12.48 13.80
CA ALA A 39 10.81 12.82 15.21
C ALA A 39 12.13 13.57 15.48
N ILE A 40 13.11 13.49 14.56
CA ILE A 40 14.42 14.15 14.68
C ILE A 40 14.44 15.50 13.95
N VAL A 41 14.02 15.53 12.67
CA VAL A 41 14.18 16.70 11.79
C VAL A 41 12.89 17.46 11.51
N GLY A 42 11.74 16.94 11.93
CA GLY A 42 10.42 17.47 11.63
C GLY A 42 9.86 17.02 10.27
N GLU A 43 8.53 16.98 10.15
CA GLU A 43 7.85 16.50 8.93
C GLU A 43 8.08 17.41 7.73
N GLU A 44 8.24 18.72 7.94
CA GLU A 44 8.41 19.70 6.87
C GLU A 44 9.67 19.44 6.05
N ALA A 45 10.72 18.90 6.67
CA ALA A 45 12.01 18.59 6.07
C ALA A 45 12.00 17.36 5.15
N LEU A 46 10.92 16.56 5.16
CA LEU A 46 10.80 15.40 4.29
C LEU A 46 10.60 15.78 2.81
N SER A 47 11.15 14.96 1.92
CA SER A 47 10.87 15.06 0.50
C SER A 47 9.40 14.76 0.20
N ALA A 48 8.88 15.22 -0.95
CA ALA A 48 7.51 14.93 -1.35
C ALA A 48 7.23 13.41 -1.44
N ARG A 49 8.24 12.62 -1.83
CA ARG A 49 8.18 11.15 -1.86
C ARG A 49 8.04 10.58 -0.45
N ASP A 50 8.88 11.04 0.47
CA ASP A 50 8.87 10.52 1.85
C ASP A 50 7.58 10.89 2.57
N LYS A 51 7.04 12.10 2.35
CA LYS A 51 5.72 12.49 2.86
C LYS A 51 4.61 11.55 2.35
N ARG A 52 4.65 11.13 1.08
CA ARG A 52 3.69 10.15 0.53
C ARG A 52 3.82 8.79 1.21
N LEU A 53 5.04 8.30 1.43
CA LEU A 53 5.27 7.01 2.10
C LEU A 53 4.88 7.03 3.58
N LEU A 54 5.14 8.15 4.26
CA LEU A 54 4.69 8.39 5.63
C LEU A 54 3.15 8.36 5.72
N ASN A 55 2.47 9.07 4.82
CA ASN A 55 1.00 9.08 4.70
C ASN A 55 0.47 7.67 4.36
N PHE A 56 1.10 6.98 3.41
CA PHE A 56 0.77 5.60 3.06
C PHE A 56 0.84 4.68 4.28
N ALA A 57 1.89 4.78 5.11
CA ALA A 57 2.00 3.96 6.32
C ALA A 57 0.87 4.24 7.33
N GLY A 58 0.47 5.51 7.48
CA GLY A 58 -0.70 5.87 8.29
C GLY A 58 -2.01 5.27 7.76
N LYS A 59 -2.27 5.42 6.45
CA LYS A 59 -3.46 4.84 5.80
C LYS A 59 -3.44 3.31 5.81
N TYR A 60 -2.28 2.68 5.72
CA TYR A 60 -2.13 1.24 5.84
C TYR A 60 -2.61 0.75 7.21
N GLU A 61 -2.19 1.40 8.29
CA GLU A 61 -2.62 1.04 9.64
C GLU A 61 -4.13 1.29 9.85
N ASP A 62 -4.63 2.43 9.37
CA ASP A 62 -6.02 2.84 9.56
C ASP A 62 -7.03 2.07 8.71
N ARG A 63 -6.63 1.62 7.51
CA ARG A 63 -7.56 1.01 6.53
C ARG A 63 -7.29 -0.47 6.34
N PHE A 64 -6.02 -0.86 6.17
CA PHE A 64 -5.67 -2.25 5.88
C PHE A 64 -5.60 -3.10 7.14
N VAL A 65 -4.85 -2.65 8.15
CA VAL A 65 -4.65 -3.39 9.40
C VAL A 65 -5.90 -3.30 10.29
N ARG A 66 -6.46 -2.10 10.43
CA ARG A 66 -7.68 -1.92 11.22
C ARG A 66 -8.88 -2.53 10.49
N GLN A 67 -9.52 -3.45 11.19
CA GLN A 67 -10.72 -4.15 10.74
C GLN A 67 -11.72 -4.17 11.89
N GLY A 68 -12.99 -3.98 11.56
CA GLY A 68 -14.07 -4.05 12.56
C GLY A 68 -14.17 -5.44 13.18
N ARG A 69 -14.65 -5.53 14.42
CA ARG A 69 -14.81 -6.82 15.13
C ARG A 69 -15.65 -7.84 14.36
N ASN A 70 -16.64 -7.36 13.61
CA ASN A 70 -17.57 -8.18 12.83
C ASN A 70 -17.35 -8.03 11.32
N GLU A 71 -16.25 -7.41 10.92
CA GLU A 71 -15.90 -7.29 9.50
C GLU A 71 -15.15 -8.55 9.10
N ASP A 72 -15.63 -9.25 8.08
CA ASP A 72 -14.99 -10.43 7.50
C ASP A 72 -14.66 -10.12 6.04
N ARG A 73 -13.38 -9.88 5.77
CA ARG A 73 -12.90 -9.51 4.43
C ARG A 73 -12.45 -10.76 3.70
N SER A 74 -13.00 -10.96 2.50
CA SER A 74 -12.44 -11.91 1.54
C SER A 74 -11.02 -11.50 1.13
N ILE A 75 -10.28 -12.46 0.60
CA ILE A 75 -8.93 -12.18 0.08
C ILE A 75 -8.98 -11.21 -1.10
N GLN A 76 -10.04 -11.25 -1.91
CA GLN A 76 -10.24 -10.33 -3.04
C GLN A 76 -10.41 -8.89 -2.55
N GLU A 77 -11.27 -8.67 -1.56
CA GLU A 77 -11.47 -7.36 -0.93
C GLU A 77 -10.18 -6.84 -0.29
N THR A 78 -9.42 -7.70 0.37
CA THR A 78 -8.12 -7.36 0.96
C THR A 78 -7.12 -6.92 -0.11
N LEU A 79 -7.04 -7.63 -1.24
CA LEU A 79 -6.14 -7.26 -2.33
C LEU A 79 -6.60 -5.98 -3.04
N ASP A 80 -7.90 -5.77 -3.21
CA ASP A 80 -8.46 -4.52 -3.75
C ASP A 80 -8.20 -3.33 -2.84
N LEU A 81 -8.29 -3.53 -1.53
CA LEU A 81 -7.89 -2.53 -0.54
C LEU A 81 -6.40 -2.21 -0.63
N GLY A 82 -5.55 -3.22 -0.82
CA GLY A 82 -4.12 -3.05 -1.08
C GLY A 82 -3.88 -2.15 -2.29
N TRP A 83 -4.50 -2.44 -3.43
CA TRP A 83 -4.40 -1.60 -4.62
C TRP A 83 -4.93 -0.18 -4.43
N ASN A 84 -6.02 -0.02 -3.68
CA ASN A 84 -6.55 1.30 -3.34
C ASN A 84 -5.55 2.15 -2.55
N LEU A 85 -4.79 1.53 -1.65
CA LEU A 85 -3.74 2.20 -0.89
C LEU A 85 -2.50 2.47 -1.75
N LEU A 86 -2.07 1.51 -2.57
CA LEU A 86 -0.96 1.71 -3.51
C LEU A 86 -1.26 2.79 -4.55
N GLY A 87 -2.54 3.06 -4.83
CA GLY A 87 -2.97 4.13 -5.72
C GLY A 87 -2.59 5.54 -5.27
N SER A 88 -2.15 5.75 -4.01
CA SER A 88 -1.58 7.04 -3.55
C SER A 88 -0.08 7.18 -3.83
N ILE A 89 0.58 6.13 -4.28
CA ILE A 89 2.01 6.11 -4.63
C ILE A 89 2.12 6.15 -6.16
N PRO A 90 2.94 7.05 -6.73
CA PRO A 90 3.18 7.10 -8.17
C PRO A 90 3.66 5.76 -8.75
N GLU A 91 3.28 5.47 -10.01
CA GLU A 91 3.53 4.17 -10.63
C GLU A 91 5.02 3.81 -10.75
N ASN A 92 5.87 4.84 -10.97
CA ASN A 92 7.31 4.73 -11.05
C ASN A 92 7.96 4.35 -9.70
N GLU A 93 7.28 4.61 -8.58
CA GLU A 93 7.74 4.26 -7.24
C GLU A 93 7.32 2.83 -6.81
N LEU A 94 6.40 2.19 -7.56
CA LEU A 94 5.97 0.80 -7.32
C LEU A 94 6.97 -0.22 -7.90
N THR A 95 8.17 -0.31 -7.34
CA THR A 95 9.28 -1.08 -7.91
C THR A 95 9.16 -2.60 -7.80
N ARG A 96 8.29 -3.11 -6.92
CA ARG A 96 8.13 -4.56 -6.67
C ARG A 96 6.96 -5.19 -7.44
N MET A 97 6.40 -4.46 -8.40
CA MET A 97 5.27 -4.90 -9.19
C MET A 97 5.63 -4.94 -10.68
N SER A 98 5.20 -5.98 -11.37
CA SER A 98 5.42 -6.14 -12.80
C SER A 98 4.50 -5.21 -13.60
N PRO A 99 4.95 -4.75 -14.79
CA PRO A 99 4.15 -3.84 -15.63
C PRO A 99 2.76 -4.39 -15.98
N GLU A 100 2.62 -5.71 -16.11
CA GLU A 100 1.36 -6.37 -16.43
C GLU A 100 0.35 -6.22 -15.28
N MET A 101 0.80 -6.38 -14.04
CA MET A 101 -0.05 -6.23 -12.85
C MET A 101 -0.45 -4.76 -12.66
N LYS A 102 0.49 -3.83 -12.86
CA LYS A 102 0.21 -2.40 -12.83
C LYS A 102 -0.85 -2.04 -13.86
N LYS A 103 -0.67 -2.41 -15.13
CA LYS A 103 -1.64 -2.14 -16.20
C LYS A 103 -3.05 -2.66 -15.90
N LYS A 104 -3.16 -3.79 -15.20
CA LYS A 104 -4.45 -4.45 -14.93
C LYS A 104 -5.19 -3.88 -13.71
N TYR A 105 -4.47 -3.52 -12.65
CA TYR A 105 -5.09 -3.22 -11.35
C TYR A 105 -4.74 -1.83 -10.81
N TYR A 106 -3.66 -1.20 -11.26
CA TYR A 106 -3.24 0.10 -10.77
C TYR A 106 -4.22 1.19 -11.23
N LYS A 107 -4.75 1.92 -10.26
CA LYS A 107 -5.57 3.10 -10.47
C LYS A 107 -4.97 4.23 -9.67
N PHE A 108 -4.22 5.11 -10.33
CA PHE A 108 -3.68 6.29 -9.66
C PHE A 108 -4.83 7.17 -9.20
N LYS A 109 -4.92 7.36 -7.89
CA LYS A 109 -5.78 8.37 -7.29
C LYS A 109 -4.84 9.51 -6.95
N GLU A 110 -4.66 10.41 -7.90
CA GLU A 110 -4.24 11.77 -7.55
C GLU A 110 -5.24 12.20 -6.49
N GLU A 111 -4.77 12.55 -5.29
CA GLU A 111 -5.67 13.03 -4.24
C GLU A 111 -6.40 14.24 -4.82
N ALA A 112 -7.62 13.99 -5.33
CA ALA A 112 -8.51 15.04 -5.75
C ALA A 112 -8.60 15.96 -4.53
N LYS A 113 -8.05 17.16 -4.66
CA LYS A 113 -8.16 18.25 -3.70
C LYS A 113 -9.58 18.23 -3.15
N LYS A 114 -9.75 17.66 -1.96
CA LYS A 114 -10.95 17.86 -1.12
C LYS A 114 -10.57 18.87 -0.05
N GLU A 115 -10.08 20.02 -0.51
CA GLU A 115 -10.34 21.31 0.10
C GLU A 115 -11.26 22.03 -0.89
N GLU A 116 -12.56 21.77 -0.81
CA GLU A 116 -13.60 22.69 -1.27
C GLU A 116 -14.97 22.22 -0.76
N LYS A 117 -15.26 22.53 0.51
CA LYS A 117 -16.37 23.39 0.97
C LYS A 117 -16.50 23.37 2.48
#